data_AF-A0A4Z0PUH8-F1
#
_entry.id   AF-A0A4Z0PUH8-F1
#
_cell.length_a   1.000
_cell.length_b   1.000
_cell.length_c   1.000
_cell.angle_alpha   90.00
_cell.angle_beta   90.00
_cell.angle_gamma   90.00
#
_symmetry.space_group_name_H-M   'P 1'
#
loop_
_entity.id
_entity.type
_entity.pdbx_description
1 polymer ?
#
loop_
_entity_poly.entity_id
_entity_poly.type
_entity_poly.pdbx_seq_one_letter_code
_entity_poly.pdbx_strand_id
1 'polypeptide(L)'
;MKMTLTRSAGPALASAVATVYTKGGQTLRVPLRRAPAGPGCAGHPEQQLMRWFSRQAAAEPGFPVRVRSMLLITTAGGCRPCQQALVRFLSRYHLGKKLRQLTAGPKSGCGCHRCQSRAEEGGSLVLDELLGETPPGAPLWPPLPSPGIPEGDGQRPSTGNSLHATAGAAQRAAAAEAARRNAASTRSNARFRFRVAHHGAKQPLDAPHYHVIDEQGRQISGHFFYGKQPIRTQKKDRPTAPAYDRLTAYPGPDPATSYSQYRTEWHGARANKAEGRQRRHLRKGYELEHAVPMLPVPPAAPLTARDLTPQALLHPNLDVHAQRALLRMARSADSFYRDAAVNILTEVRAGRLRGVFIENQRAPALRARRQGLGWWQILTPGDDSTKLDDPAEAPMLVFRESIRNNPRRLDEALLVAWSLPLAVVPRGVYGRPL
;
A
#
# COMPACT_ATOMS: atom_id res chain seq x y z
N MET A 1 21.06 21.18 -62.91
CA MET A 1 20.46 21.48 -61.58
C MET A 1 20.49 20.22 -60.73
N LYS A 2 21.34 20.15 -59.70
CA LYS A 2 21.37 19.03 -58.74
C LYS A 2 20.34 19.30 -57.64
N MET A 3 19.26 18.51 -57.60
CA MET A 3 18.28 18.54 -56.52
C MET A 3 18.84 17.79 -55.31
N THR A 4 19.24 18.52 -54.27
CA THR A 4 19.64 17.97 -52.98
C THR A 4 18.38 17.67 -52.17
N LEU A 5 17.98 16.40 -52.08
CA LEU A 5 16.90 15.95 -51.21
C LEU A 5 17.33 16.08 -49.74
N THR A 6 16.75 17.06 -49.04
CA THR A 6 16.86 17.22 -47.58
C THR A 6 16.07 16.11 -46.91
N ARG A 7 16.80 15.11 -46.39
CA ARG A 7 16.26 14.01 -45.60
C ARG A 7 15.66 14.57 -44.31
N SER A 8 14.34 14.61 -44.22
CA SER A 8 13.61 15.01 -43.01
C SER A 8 13.99 14.09 -41.85
N ALA A 9 14.60 14.66 -40.80
CA ALA A 9 15.00 13.93 -39.61
C ALA A 9 13.73 13.48 -38.85
N GLY A 10 13.48 12.17 -38.81
CA GLY A 10 12.41 11.61 -38.00
C GLY A 10 12.53 12.01 -36.53
N PRO A 11 11.44 11.97 -35.74
CA PRO A 11 11.44 12.41 -34.35
C PRO A 11 12.51 11.66 -33.57
N ALA A 12 13.53 12.39 -33.10
CA ALA A 12 14.63 11.82 -32.33
C ALA A 12 14.06 11.12 -31.09
N LEU A 13 14.12 9.79 -31.07
CA LEU A 13 13.64 8.96 -29.96
C LEU A 13 14.27 9.44 -28.65
N ALA A 14 13.43 9.76 -27.66
CA ALA A 14 13.89 10.20 -26.36
C ALA A 14 14.79 9.12 -25.73
N SER A 15 16.05 9.46 -25.47
CA SER A 15 17.02 8.52 -24.88
C SER A 15 16.82 8.31 -23.37
N ALA A 16 16.00 9.13 -22.74
CA ALA A 16 15.69 9.03 -21.32
C ALA A 16 14.31 9.60 -21.01
N VAL A 17 13.66 9.03 -20.00
CA VAL A 17 12.36 9.47 -19.50
C VAL A 17 12.39 9.49 -17.99
N ALA A 18 11.91 10.58 -17.38
CA ALA A 18 11.61 10.61 -15.96
C ALA A 18 10.10 10.57 -15.74
N THR A 19 9.66 9.74 -14.80
CA THR A 19 8.26 9.63 -14.37
C THR A 19 8.15 10.12 -12.94
N VAL A 20 7.30 11.13 -12.71
CA VAL A 20 7.07 11.75 -11.40
C VAL A 20 5.69 11.36 -10.92
N TYR A 21 5.63 10.65 -9.79
CA TYR A 21 4.40 10.21 -9.18
C TYR A 21 4.01 11.20 -8.09
N THR A 22 2.83 11.81 -8.21
CA THR A 22 2.33 12.75 -7.20
C THR A 22 1.40 12.03 -6.19
N LYS A 23 1.15 12.67 -5.05
CA LYS A 23 0.22 12.19 -4.01
C LYS A 23 -1.24 12.20 -4.48
N GLY A 24 -1.58 13.01 -5.48
CA GLY A 24 -2.93 13.10 -6.06
C GLY A 24 -3.20 12.07 -7.16
N GLY A 25 -2.35 11.05 -7.33
CA GLY A 25 -2.51 10.01 -8.35
C GLY A 25 -2.04 10.43 -9.76
N GLN A 26 -1.89 11.73 -10.03
CA GLN A 26 -1.35 12.21 -11.30
C GLN A 26 0.10 11.75 -11.49
N THR A 27 0.38 11.22 -12.67
CA THR A 27 1.71 10.79 -13.11
C THR A 27 2.20 11.72 -14.20
N LEU A 28 3.32 12.41 -13.97
CA LEU A 28 3.91 13.32 -14.95
C LEU A 28 5.07 12.61 -15.65
N ARG A 29 5.03 12.53 -16.97
CA ARG A 29 6.14 12.05 -17.79
C ARG A 29 6.95 13.23 -18.29
N VAL A 30 8.23 13.24 -17.96
CA VAL A 30 9.19 14.27 -18.33
C VAL A 30 10.10 13.69 -19.42
N PRO A 31 9.90 14.05 -20.69
CA PRO A 31 10.81 13.63 -21.75
C PRO A 31 12.16 14.32 -21.54
N LEU A 32 13.22 13.53 -21.47
CA LEU A 32 14.59 14.02 -21.35
C LEU A 32 15.27 13.87 -22.71
N ARG A 33 15.81 14.98 -23.23
CA ARG A 33 16.44 15.01 -24.54
C ARG A 33 17.76 14.24 -24.49
N ARG A 34 18.15 13.63 -25.60
CA ARG A 34 19.51 13.11 -25.72
C ARG A 34 20.47 14.30 -25.72
N ALA A 35 21.49 14.25 -24.86
CA ALA A 35 22.59 15.20 -24.97
C ALA A 35 23.23 15.05 -26.37
N PRO A 36 23.50 16.13 -27.11
CA PRO A 36 24.50 16.03 -28.16
C PRO A 36 25.80 15.51 -27.55
N ALA A 37 26.53 14.68 -28.29
CA ALA A 37 27.85 14.19 -27.88
C ALA A 37 28.81 15.39 -27.84
N GLY A 38 28.82 16.09 -26.72
CA GLY A 38 29.62 17.27 -26.50
C GLY A 38 30.23 17.24 -25.09
N PRO A 39 31.33 17.95 -24.88
CA PRO A 39 31.99 18.00 -23.58
C PRO A 39 31.05 18.64 -22.55
N GLY A 40 30.79 17.93 -21.46
CA GLY A 40 30.11 18.50 -20.30
C GLY A 40 28.91 17.70 -19.77
N CYS A 41 28.50 18.05 -18.56
CA CYS A 41 27.36 17.42 -17.88
C CYS A 41 26.00 18.00 -18.30
N ALA A 42 25.97 19.12 -19.02
CA ALA A 42 24.74 19.90 -19.21
C ALA A 42 23.61 19.11 -19.87
N GLY A 43 23.95 18.19 -20.78
CA GLY A 43 22.99 17.33 -21.46
C GLY A 43 22.60 16.07 -20.68
N HIS A 44 23.19 15.79 -19.53
CA HIS A 44 22.82 14.59 -18.77
C HIS A 44 21.35 14.60 -18.32
N PRO A 45 20.69 13.43 -18.31
CA PRO A 45 19.30 13.32 -17.89
C PRO A 45 19.10 13.82 -16.45
N GLU A 46 20.08 13.66 -15.57
CA GLU A 46 20.04 14.18 -14.20
C GLU A 46 19.98 15.72 -14.15
N GLN A 47 20.81 16.39 -14.96
CA GLN A 47 20.84 17.85 -15.03
C GLN A 47 19.56 18.41 -15.66
N GLN A 48 19.05 17.73 -16.70
CA GLN A 48 17.77 18.08 -17.31
C GLN A 48 16.61 17.93 -16.31
N LEU A 49 16.58 16.84 -15.54
CA LEU A 49 15.57 16.60 -14.53
C LEU A 49 15.63 17.65 -13.41
N MET A 50 16.82 18.01 -12.93
CA MET A 50 16.96 19.09 -11.92
C MET A 50 16.43 20.43 -12.45
N ARG A 51 16.78 20.82 -13.69
CA ARG A 51 16.28 22.07 -14.28
C ARG A 51 14.77 22.07 -14.47
N TRP A 52 14.20 20.96 -14.95
CA TRP A 52 12.76 20.81 -15.06
C TRP A 52 12.08 20.90 -13.69
N PHE A 53 12.61 20.21 -12.69
CA PHE A 53 12.05 20.20 -11.33
C PHE A 53 12.12 21.58 -10.69
N SER A 54 13.22 22.31 -10.84
CA SER A 54 13.35 23.69 -10.36
C SER A 54 12.31 24.62 -11.00
N ARG A 55 12.06 24.50 -12.31
CA ARG A 55 11.01 25.29 -12.97
C ARG A 55 9.62 24.98 -12.45
N GLN A 56 9.31 23.70 -12.24
CA GLN A 56 8.03 23.28 -11.65
C GLN A 56 7.87 23.79 -10.21
N ALA A 57 8.92 23.71 -9.40
CA ALA A 57 8.91 24.23 -8.03
C ALA A 57 8.80 25.77 -7.97
N ALA A 58 9.33 26.49 -8.98
CA ALA A 58 9.20 27.94 -9.07
C ALA A 58 7.79 28.36 -9.53
N ALA A 59 7.22 27.66 -10.52
CA ALA A 59 5.87 27.94 -11.00
C ALA A 59 4.79 27.55 -9.97
N GLU A 60 5.01 26.45 -9.25
CA GLU A 60 4.11 25.95 -8.21
C GLU A 60 4.91 25.64 -6.92
N PRO A 61 4.99 26.58 -5.95
CA PRO A 61 5.75 26.38 -4.71
C PRO A 61 5.37 25.11 -3.92
N GLY A 62 4.13 24.66 -4.04
CA GLY A 62 3.64 23.41 -3.42
C GLY A 62 4.01 22.12 -4.17
N PHE A 63 4.57 22.20 -5.37
CA PHE A 63 4.86 21.05 -6.22
C PHE A 63 5.76 20.00 -5.53
N PRO A 64 6.91 20.36 -4.91
CA PRO A 64 7.79 19.35 -4.29
C PRO A 64 7.10 18.53 -3.20
N VAL A 65 6.21 19.14 -2.41
CA VAL A 65 5.46 18.48 -1.32
C VAL A 65 4.43 17.49 -1.87
N ARG A 66 3.93 17.73 -3.08
CA ARG A 66 2.99 16.85 -3.80
C ARG A 66 3.70 15.64 -4.42
N VAL A 67 5.01 15.68 -4.65
CA VAL A 67 5.74 14.54 -5.22
C VAL A 67 5.88 13.41 -4.20
N ARG A 68 5.43 12.21 -4.59
CA ARG A 68 5.55 10.98 -3.79
C ARG A 68 6.85 10.25 -4.09
N SER A 69 7.18 10.05 -5.36
CA SER A 69 8.38 9.32 -5.81
C SER A 69 8.73 9.67 -7.25
N MET A 70 9.96 9.38 -7.66
CA MET A 70 10.44 9.63 -9.01
C MET A 70 11.13 8.38 -9.56
N LEU A 71 10.90 8.08 -10.84
CA LEU A 71 11.57 7.02 -11.58
C LEU A 71 12.29 7.65 -12.77
N LEU A 72 13.61 7.51 -12.85
CA LEU A 72 14.41 7.95 -13.97
C LEU A 72 14.88 6.72 -14.76
N ILE A 73 14.49 6.63 -16.02
CA ILE A 73 14.89 5.56 -16.94
C ILE A 73 15.83 6.16 -17.99
N THR A 74 17.04 5.64 -18.10
CA THR A 74 18.04 6.11 -19.05
C THR A 74 18.63 4.96 -19.86
N THR A 75 18.92 5.21 -21.14
CA THR A 75 19.64 4.24 -21.97
C THR A 75 21.14 4.24 -21.70
N ALA A 76 21.71 5.38 -21.31
CA ALA A 76 23.09 5.52 -20.84
C ALA A 76 23.10 6.10 -19.42
N GLY A 77 23.94 5.57 -18.54
CA GLY A 77 24.07 6.09 -17.19
C GLY A 77 24.75 7.47 -17.22
N GLY A 78 24.20 8.46 -16.52
CA GLY A 78 24.94 9.71 -16.30
C GLY A 78 26.20 9.47 -15.46
N CYS A 79 27.13 10.42 -15.47
CA CYS A 79 28.33 10.29 -14.64
C CYS A 79 27.99 10.31 -13.13
N ARG A 80 28.83 9.64 -12.31
CA ARG A 80 28.64 9.56 -10.85
C ARG A 80 28.48 10.94 -10.18
N PRO A 81 29.22 12.00 -10.56
CA PRO A 81 28.99 13.34 -10.01
C PRO A 81 27.61 13.91 -10.30
N CYS A 82 27.03 13.66 -11.47
CA CYS A 82 25.68 14.11 -11.81
C CYS A 82 24.60 13.36 -11.04
N GLN A 83 24.78 12.05 -10.86
CA GLN A 83 23.90 11.24 -10.02
C GLN A 83 23.91 11.74 -8.57
N GLN A 84 25.09 11.98 -8.01
CA GLN A 84 25.23 12.55 -6.66
C GLN A 84 24.65 13.96 -6.55
N ALA A 85 24.82 14.80 -7.58
CA ALA A 85 24.21 16.13 -7.63
C ALA A 85 22.68 16.05 -7.61
N LEU A 86 22.08 15.14 -8.41
CA LEU A 86 20.64 14.92 -8.42
C LEU A 86 20.11 14.43 -7.06
N VAL A 87 20.79 13.46 -6.43
CA VAL A 87 20.38 12.97 -5.12
C VAL A 87 20.45 14.07 -4.07
N ARG A 88 21.52 14.87 -4.04
CA ARG A 88 21.65 16.03 -3.13
C ARG A 88 20.56 17.08 -3.40
N PHE A 89 20.33 17.41 -4.67
CA PHE A 89 19.29 18.33 -5.10
C PHE A 89 17.91 17.90 -4.57
N LEU A 90 17.54 16.64 -4.80
CA LEU A 90 16.25 16.07 -4.39
C LEU A 90 16.15 15.85 -2.87
N SER A 91 17.27 15.69 -2.16
CA SER A 91 17.28 15.53 -0.71
C SER A 91 16.82 16.79 0.02
N ARG A 92 17.03 17.98 -0.58
CA ARG A 92 16.48 19.25 -0.07
C ARG A 92 14.94 19.26 0.01
N TYR A 93 14.29 18.40 -0.77
CA TYR A 93 12.83 18.21 -0.79
C TYR A 93 12.40 16.86 -0.17
N HIS A 94 13.28 16.17 0.55
CA HIS A 94 13.06 14.81 1.08
C HIS A 94 12.70 13.75 0.02
N LEU A 95 13.16 13.95 -1.23
CA LEU A 95 12.93 13.04 -2.35
C LEU A 95 14.15 12.18 -2.71
N GLY A 96 15.33 12.45 -2.14
CA GLY A 96 16.57 11.71 -2.46
C GLY A 96 16.44 10.19 -2.30
N LYS A 97 15.81 9.73 -1.21
CA LYS A 97 15.53 8.29 -0.95
C LYS A 97 14.35 7.74 -1.75
N LYS A 98 13.64 8.58 -2.50
CA LYS A 98 12.44 8.25 -3.28
C LYS A 98 12.66 8.31 -4.78
N LEU A 99 13.90 8.57 -5.19
CA LEU A 99 14.36 8.45 -6.56
C LEU A 99 14.76 6.99 -6.84
N ARG A 100 14.21 6.40 -7.89
CA ARG A 100 14.68 5.14 -8.47
C ARG A 100 15.30 5.45 -9.82
N GLN A 101 16.50 4.93 -10.06
CA GLN A 101 17.18 5.05 -11.35
C GLN A 101 17.28 3.67 -11.98
N LEU A 102 16.86 3.54 -13.23
CA LEU A 102 17.02 2.36 -14.06
C LEU A 102 17.87 2.76 -15.27
N THR A 103 18.98 2.07 -15.45
CA THR A 103 19.90 2.31 -16.55
C THR A 103 20.06 1.02 -17.35
N ALA A 104 19.76 1.08 -18.65
CA ALA A 104 19.82 -0.09 -19.53
C ALA A 104 21.20 -0.35 -20.13
N GLY A 105 22.06 0.68 -20.22
CA GLY A 105 23.38 0.60 -20.85
C GLY A 105 24.55 0.69 -19.88
N PRO A 106 25.79 0.48 -20.37
CA PRO A 106 26.99 0.60 -19.57
C PRO A 106 27.14 2.03 -19.00
N LYS A 107 27.83 2.13 -17.86
CA LYS A 107 28.18 3.42 -17.26
C LYS A 107 29.21 4.10 -18.18
N SER A 108 28.75 5.02 -19.03
CA SER A 108 29.66 5.82 -19.84
C SER A 108 30.16 7.02 -19.03
N GLY A 109 31.48 7.24 -19.04
CA GLY A 109 32.04 8.49 -18.57
C GLY A 109 31.54 9.64 -19.46
N CYS A 110 31.22 10.79 -18.87
CA CYS A 110 30.71 11.97 -19.61
C CYS A 110 31.76 12.68 -20.48
N GLY A 111 33.02 12.24 -20.47
CA GLY A 111 34.15 12.94 -21.10
C GLY A 111 34.35 14.39 -20.63
N CYS A 112 33.73 14.77 -19.51
CA CYS A 112 33.75 16.13 -19.02
C CYS A 112 34.92 16.33 -18.05
N HIS A 113 35.63 17.46 -18.13
CA HIS A 113 36.86 17.73 -17.37
C HIS A 113 36.74 17.41 -15.87
N ARG A 114 35.61 17.76 -15.23
CA ARG A 114 35.31 17.42 -13.81
C ARG A 114 35.20 15.92 -13.49
N CYS A 115 34.92 15.09 -14.48
CA CYS A 115 34.86 13.64 -14.32
C CYS A 115 36.12 12.94 -14.84
N GLN A 116 36.83 13.54 -15.80
CA GLN A 116 38.17 13.08 -16.22
C GLN A 116 39.16 13.24 -15.06
N SER A 117 39.19 14.42 -14.41
CA SER A 117 40.08 14.70 -13.29
C SER A 117 39.84 13.83 -12.04
N ARG A 118 38.68 13.16 -11.92
CA ARG A 118 38.35 12.24 -10.82
C ARG A 118 38.43 10.76 -11.19
N ALA A 119 38.50 10.45 -12.48
CA ALA A 119 38.73 9.08 -12.93
C ALA A 119 40.19 8.67 -12.73
N GLU A 120 41.12 9.63 -12.76
CA GLU A 120 42.55 9.40 -12.57
C GLU A 120 42.98 9.32 -11.09
N GLU A 121 42.24 9.94 -10.17
CA GLU A 121 42.58 9.94 -8.72
C GLU A 121 41.94 8.78 -7.91
N GLY A 122 41.25 7.83 -8.56
CA GLY A 122 40.22 7.01 -7.89
C GLY A 122 40.39 5.49 -7.88
N GLY A 123 41.58 4.97 -8.13
CA GLY A 123 41.87 3.54 -8.01
C GLY A 123 42.51 3.18 -6.66
N SER A 124 41.72 3.09 -5.58
CA SER A 124 41.95 2.21 -4.40
C SER A 124 41.08 2.64 -3.19
N LEU A 125 40.26 1.71 -2.70
CA LEU A 125 39.94 1.46 -1.27
C LEU A 125 39.72 2.63 -0.29
N VAL A 126 38.72 3.51 -0.50
CA VAL A 126 38.27 4.45 0.56
C VAL A 126 36.75 4.42 0.81
N LEU A 127 36.04 3.38 0.32
CA LEU A 127 34.60 3.23 0.58
C LEU A 127 34.18 1.96 1.32
N ASP A 128 35.09 1.00 1.54
CA ASP A 128 34.85 -0.12 2.46
C ASP A 128 35.17 0.24 3.93
N GLU A 129 35.97 1.29 4.17
CA GLU A 129 36.33 1.76 5.52
C GLU A 129 35.25 2.68 6.14
N LEU A 130 34.35 3.25 5.33
CA LEU A 130 33.28 4.14 5.84
C LEU A 130 32.02 3.39 6.31
N LEU A 131 32.02 2.05 6.27
CA LEU A 131 30.85 1.22 6.58
C LEU A 131 31.04 0.17 7.69
N GLY A 132 32.16 0.21 8.42
CA GLY A 132 32.16 -0.24 9.81
C GLY A 132 33.41 -0.97 10.26
N GLU A 133 34.21 -0.31 11.09
CA GLU A 133 34.86 -0.94 12.24
C GLU A 133 34.76 -0.03 13.47
N THR A 134 34.61 -0.69 14.61
CA THR A 134 34.43 -0.22 15.97
C THR A 134 35.66 0.56 16.46
N PRO A 135 35.54 1.72 17.14
CA PRO A 135 36.69 2.29 17.82
C PRO A 135 37.01 1.45 19.07
N PRO A 136 38.28 1.08 19.32
CA PRO A 136 38.67 0.51 20.60
C PRO A 136 38.72 1.63 21.66
N GLY A 137 38.09 1.40 22.81
CA GLY A 137 38.45 2.13 24.04
C GLY A 137 37.55 3.29 24.49
N ALA A 138 36.22 3.19 24.41
CA ALA A 138 35.34 4.06 25.20
C ALA A 138 34.79 3.28 26.42
N PRO A 139 34.86 3.84 27.65
CA PRO A 139 34.46 3.13 28.86
C PRO A 139 32.97 2.80 28.84
N LEU A 140 32.69 1.53 29.12
CA LEU A 140 31.35 0.98 29.37
C LEU A 140 30.73 1.67 30.59
N TRP A 141 29.83 2.62 30.36
CA TRP A 141 28.82 2.94 31.35
C TRP A 141 27.68 1.94 31.19
N PRO A 142 27.36 1.12 32.21
CA PRO A 142 26.15 0.29 32.15
C PRO A 142 24.94 1.20 31.99
N PRO A 143 23.93 0.82 31.18
CA PRO A 143 22.71 1.61 31.08
C PRO A 143 22.07 1.72 32.46
N LEU A 144 21.75 2.95 32.87
CA LEU A 144 20.96 3.19 34.07
C LEU A 144 19.66 2.37 33.97
N PRO A 145 19.29 1.59 35.00
CA PRO A 145 17.99 0.94 35.03
C PRO A 145 16.92 2.03 35.00
N SER A 146 16.26 2.17 33.85
CA SER A 146 15.07 3.01 33.77
C SER A 146 13.95 2.24 34.47
N PRO A 147 13.35 2.75 35.57
CA PRO A 147 12.13 2.18 36.09
C PRO A 147 11.12 2.23 34.94
N GLY A 148 10.64 1.05 34.50
CA GLY A 148 9.68 0.96 33.41
C GLY A 148 8.56 1.97 33.60
N ILE A 149 8.07 2.57 32.51
CA ILE A 149 6.96 3.51 32.58
C ILE A 149 5.82 2.80 33.32
N PRO A 150 5.37 3.27 34.50
CA PRO A 150 4.34 2.58 35.25
C PRO A 150 3.07 2.52 34.39
N GLU A 151 2.68 1.30 34.06
CA GLU A 151 1.35 0.99 33.56
C GLU A 151 0.48 0.95 34.81
N GLY A 152 -0.62 1.72 34.82
CA GLY A 152 -1.41 1.96 36.03
C GLY A 152 -1.76 0.69 36.83
N ASP A 153 -2.08 0.90 38.11
CA ASP A 153 -2.30 -0.10 39.17
C ASP A 153 -2.53 -1.53 38.67
N GLY A 154 -1.47 -2.36 38.77
CA GLY A 154 -1.54 -3.81 38.60
C GLY A 154 -1.14 -4.37 37.22
N GLN A 155 -0.80 -3.55 36.22
CA GLN A 155 -0.27 -4.08 34.95
C GLN A 155 1.26 -4.20 34.96
N ARG A 156 1.77 -5.42 34.71
CA ARG A 156 3.20 -5.63 34.46
C ARG A 156 3.61 -4.80 33.24
N PRO A 157 4.68 -3.99 33.29
CA PRO A 157 5.07 -3.11 32.20
C PRO A 157 5.20 -3.92 30.91
N SER A 158 4.54 -3.49 29.84
CA SER A 158 4.69 -4.08 28.52
C SER A 158 6.17 -4.15 28.18
N THR A 159 6.69 -5.37 28.08
CA THR A 159 8.08 -5.63 27.69
C THR A 159 8.33 -4.96 26.35
N GLY A 160 9.10 -3.86 26.35
CA GLY A 160 9.61 -3.23 25.14
C GLY A 160 9.28 -1.75 24.93
N ASN A 161 8.48 -1.08 25.77
CA ASN A 161 8.30 0.37 25.67
C ASN A 161 9.30 1.11 26.56
N SER A 162 10.10 1.99 25.97
CA SER A 162 11.09 2.79 26.70
C SER A 162 11.10 4.23 26.17
N LEU A 163 11.33 5.18 27.08
CA LEU A 163 11.50 6.58 26.76
C LEU A 163 12.97 6.96 26.95
N HIS A 164 13.53 7.65 25.98
CA HIS A 164 14.91 8.11 26.02
C HIS A 164 14.98 9.63 25.87
N ALA A 165 15.98 10.24 26.52
CA ALA A 165 16.19 11.68 26.49
C ALA A 165 16.45 12.22 25.07
N THR A 166 17.07 11.43 24.19
CA THR A 166 17.46 11.85 22.84
C THR A 166 17.11 10.80 21.79
N ALA A 167 16.95 11.24 20.53
CA ALA A 167 16.75 10.35 19.39
C ALA A 167 17.88 9.33 19.25
N GLY A 168 19.13 9.75 19.46
CA GLY A 168 20.31 8.87 19.40
C GLY A 168 20.30 7.80 20.48
N ALA A 169 19.84 8.12 21.70
CA ALA A 169 19.70 7.14 22.77
C ALA A 169 18.59 6.10 22.46
N ALA A 170 17.44 6.55 21.95
CA ALA A 170 16.37 5.65 21.51
C ALA A 170 16.80 4.75 20.34
N GLN A 171 17.53 5.29 19.37
CA GLN A 171 18.05 4.53 18.25
C GLN A 171 19.06 3.46 18.71
N ARG A 172 19.98 3.80 19.61
CA ARG A 172 20.96 2.85 20.16
C ARG A 172 20.27 1.75 20.96
N ALA A 173 19.26 2.08 21.75
CA ALA A 173 18.48 1.09 22.49
C ALA A 173 17.71 0.13 21.55
N ALA A 174 17.07 0.66 20.50
CA ALA A 174 16.41 -0.15 19.48
C ALA A 174 17.41 -1.04 18.71
N ALA A 175 18.60 -0.52 18.41
CA ALA A 175 19.65 -1.27 17.74
C ALA A 175 20.23 -2.38 18.63
N ALA A 176 20.44 -2.11 19.92
CA ALA A 176 20.85 -3.11 20.89
C ALA A 176 19.81 -4.23 21.02
N GLU A 177 18.51 -3.89 21.04
CA GLU A 177 17.44 -4.90 21.03
C GLU A 177 17.44 -5.74 19.75
N ALA A 178 17.60 -5.12 18.58
CA ALA A 178 17.73 -5.83 17.32
C ALA A 178 18.95 -6.79 17.33
N ALA A 179 20.09 -6.32 17.85
CA ALA A 179 21.31 -7.11 17.97
C ALA A 179 21.14 -8.30 18.92
N ARG A 180 20.54 -8.10 20.10
CA ARG A 180 20.23 -9.19 21.04
C ARG A 180 19.36 -10.27 20.40
N ARG A 181 18.33 -9.87 19.65
CA ARG A 181 17.45 -10.82 18.96
C ARG A 181 18.14 -11.53 17.81
N ASN A 182 19.02 -10.84 17.08
CA ASN A 182 19.83 -11.46 16.04
C ASN A 182 20.78 -12.50 16.64
N ALA A 183 21.40 -12.22 17.79
CA ALA A 183 22.27 -13.15 18.50
C ALA A 183 21.50 -14.36 19.07
N ALA A 184 20.25 -14.15 19.53
CA ALA A 184 19.40 -15.23 20.03
C ALA A 184 18.74 -16.08 18.92
N SER A 185 18.79 -15.64 17.67
CA SER A 185 18.19 -16.36 16.55
C SER A 185 19.08 -17.54 16.13
N THR A 186 18.57 -18.77 16.23
CA THR A 186 19.25 -19.98 15.75
C THR A 186 19.31 -20.09 14.22
N ARG A 187 18.68 -19.15 13.50
CA ARG A 187 18.69 -19.14 12.03
C ARG A 187 20.02 -18.57 11.54
N SER A 188 20.92 -19.46 11.11
CA SER A 188 22.23 -19.14 10.51
C SER A 188 22.16 -18.32 9.21
N ASN A 189 20.98 -18.21 8.60
CA ASN A 189 20.80 -17.45 7.37
C ASN A 189 20.84 -15.93 7.65
N ALA A 190 21.86 -15.25 7.12
CA ALA A 190 22.05 -13.80 7.20
C ALA A 190 20.86 -12.97 6.67
N ARG A 191 19.88 -13.61 6.02
CA ARG A 191 18.60 -12.99 5.64
C ARG A 191 17.77 -12.59 6.87
N PHE A 192 17.74 -13.37 7.95
CA PHE A 192 16.90 -13.18 9.15
C PHE A 192 17.41 -12.15 10.15
N ARG A 193 17.79 -10.97 9.66
CA ARG A 193 18.25 -9.87 10.51
C ARG A 193 17.12 -8.92 10.86
N PHE A 194 16.81 -8.84 12.15
CA PHE A 194 16.01 -7.78 12.73
C PHE A 194 16.67 -6.42 12.50
N ARG A 195 15.86 -5.40 12.17
CA ARG A 195 16.32 -4.05 11.81
C ARG A 195 15.55 -2.99 12.60
N VAL A 196 16.14 -1.80 12.70
CA VAL A 196 15.49 -0.65 13.33
C VAL A 196 14.75 0.17 12.28
N ALA A 197 13.47 0.41 12.50
CA ALA A 197 12.64 1.33 11.72
C ALA A 197 12.33 2.58 12.54
N HIS A 198 12.43 3.76 11.92
CA HIS A 198 12.05 5.02 12.54
C HIS A 198 10.65 5.45 12.09
N HIS A 199 9.79 5.78 13.05
CA HIS A 199 8.51 6.41 12.83
C HIS A 199 8.56 7.85 13.36
N GLY A 200 8.46 8.81 12.43
CA GLY A 200 8.23 10.21 12.77
C GLY A 200 6.81 10.45 13.31
N ALA A 201 6.63 11.56 14.02
CA ALA A 201 5.34 12.03 14.49
C ALA A 201 4.37 12.19 13.30
N LYS A 202 3.23 11.49 13.33
CA LYS A 202 2.20 11.63 12.27
C LYS A 202 1.16 12.69 12.62
N GLN A 203 1.00 12.97 13.91
CA GLN A 203 0.16 14.03 14.45
C GLN A 203 0.95 14.86 15.48
N PRO A 204 0.52 16.09 15.78
CA PRO A 204 1.18 16.93 16.80
C PRO A 204 1.32 16.27 18.17
N LEU A 205 0.44 15.30 18.49
CA LEU A 205 0.44 14.56 19.75
C LEU A 205 1.23 13.24 19.71
N ASP A 206 1.66 12.79 18.52
CA ASP A 206 2.43 11.54 18.40
C ASP A 206 3.91 11.82 18.70
N ALA A 207 4.47 11.16 19.71
CA ALA A 207 5.91 11.20 19.94
C ALA A 207 6.64 10.38 18.86
N PRO A 208 7.73 10.91 18.26
CA PRO A 208 8.56 10.13 17.35
C PRO A 208 9.22 8.97 18.10
N HIS A 209 9.37 7.84 17.43
CA HIS A 209 9.89 6.62 18.06
C HIS A 209 10.53 5.66 17.05
N TYR A 210 11.32 4.73 17.58
CA TYR A 210 11.88 3.62 16.81
C TYR A 210 11.18 2.30 17.15
N HIS A 211 11.23 1.36 16.21
CA HIS A 211 10.74 0.00 16.33
C HIS A 211 11.82 -0.98 15.88
N VAL A 212 11.86 -2.17 16.46
CA VAL A 212 12.52 -3.31 15.83
C VAL A 212 11.52 -4.02 14.94
N ILE A 213 11.89 -4.23 13.68
CA ILE A 213 11.11 -4.93 12.67
C ILE A 213 11.82 -6.19 12.19
N ASP A 214 11.04 -7.19 11.78
CA ASP A 214 11.54 -8.36 11.05
C ASP A 214 11.81 -8.05 9.56
N GLU A 215 12.25 -9.05 8.82
CA GLU A 215 12.48 -8.95 7.37
C GLU A 215 11.23 -8.57 6.57
N GLN A 216 10.06 -8.96 7.04
CA GLN A 216 8.78 -8.65 6.41
C GLN A 216 8.28 -7.26 6.79
N GLY A 217 9.05 -6.50 7.58
CA GLY A 217 8.69 -5.17 8.06
C GLY A 217 7.64 -5.18 9.17
N ARG A 218 7.37 -6.34 9.79
CA ARG A 218 6.45 -6.44 10.92
C ARG A 218 7.17 -5.99 12.18
N GLN A 219 6.50 -5.20 13.00
CA GLN A 219 7.01 -4.78 14.30
C GLN A 219 7.05 -5.97 15.26
N ILE A 220 8.18 -6.17 15.92
CA ILE A 220 8.40 -7.32 16.84
C ILE A 220 8.80 -6.92 18.26
N SER A 221 9.08 -5.63 18.50
CA SER A 221 9.37 -5.07 19.82
C SER A 221 8.43 -3.91 20.14
N GLY A 222 8.43 -3.50 21.41
CA GLY A 222 7.80 -2.24 21.81
C GLY A 222 8.52 -1.02 21.22
N HIS A 223 8.00 0.15 21.61
CA HIS A 223 8.34 1.45 21.07
C HIS A 223 9.49 2.09 21.87
N PHE A 224 10.51 2.57 21.17
CA PHE A 224 11.61 3.35 21.74
C PHE A 224 11.35 4.83 21.46
N PHE A 225 10.63 5.48 22.37
CA PHE A 225 10.23 6.89 22.26
C PHE A 225 11.40 7.82 22.58
N TYR A 226 11.37 9.02 21.98
CA TYR A 226 12.28 10.10 22.37
C TYR A 226 11.60 11.47 22.28
N GLY A 227 12.18 12.45 22.97
CA GLY A 227 11.62 13.80 23.07
C GLY A 227 10.62 13.92 24.21
N LYS A 228 9.49 14.59 23.97
CA LYS A 228 8.44 14.73 25.00
C LYS A 228 7.77 13.38 25.24
N GLN A 229 7.42 13.11 26.50
CA GLN A 229 6.57 11.96 26.83
C GLN A 229 5.36 11.97 25.89
N PRO A 230 5.03 10.83 25.25
CA PRO A 230 3.79 10.76 24.50
C PRO A 230 2.67 11.16 25.46
N ILE A 231 1.90 12.18 25.09
CA ILE A 231 0.71 12.54 25.85
C ILE A 231 -0.19 11.32 25.73
N ARG A 232 -0.18 10.47 26.78
CA ARG A 232 -1.30 9.59 27.03
C ARG A 232 -2.44 10.57 27.23
N THR A 233 -3.20 10.83 26.17
CA THR A 233 -4.57 11.24 26.35
C THR A 233 -5.11 10.18 27.28
N GLN A 234 -5.30 10.53 28.57
CA GLN A 234 -6.09 9.74 29.48
C GLN A 234 -7.28 9.35 28.65
N LYS A 235 -7.39 8.06 28.38
CA LYS A 235 -8.40 7.52 27.49
C LYS A 235 -9.66 7.64 28.33
N LYS A 236 -10.24 8.85 28.29
CA LYS A 236 -11.30 9.39 29.13
C LYS A 236 -12.17 8.24 29.58
N ASP A 237 -12.02 7.88 30.85
CA ASP A 237 -12.71 6.84 31.60
C ASP A 237 -13.60 5.98 30.70
N ARG A 238 -12.98 5.10 29.92
CA ARG A 238 -13.76 4.04 29.29
C ARG A 238 -14.10 3.10 30.42
N PRO A 239 -15.38 2.99 30.83
CA PRO A 239 -15.75 2.08 31.90
C PRO A 239 -15.18 0.72 31.56
N THR A 240 -14.33 0.21 32.45
CA THR A 240 -13.86 -1.16 32.40
C THR A 240 -15.12 -2.02 32.48
N ALA A 241 -15.32 -2.92 31.50
CA ALA A 241 -16.43 -3.85 31.60
C ALA A 241 -16.30 -4.57 32.95
N PRO A 242 -17.37 -4.63 33.77
CA PRO A 242 -17.32 -5.34 35.04
C PRO A 242 -16.85 -6.77 34.80
N ALA A 243 -16.12 -7.33 35.77
CA ALA A 243 -15.62 -8.69 35.68
C ALA A 243 -16.80 -9.63 35.39
N TYR A 244 -16.72 -10.36 34.27
CA TYR A 244 -17.72 -11.35 33.91
C TYR A 244 -17.58 -12.55 34.84
N ASP A 245 -18.46 -12.63 35.84
CA ASP A 245 -18.60 -13.82 36.68
C ASP A 245 -19.26 -14.94 35.86
N ARG A 246 -18.53 -16.05 35.69
CA ARG A 246 -19.00 -17.22 34.94
C ARG A 246 -20.13 -17.97 35.66
N LEU A 247 -20.41 -17.65 36.92
CA LEU A 247 -21.46 -18.29 37.71
C LEU A 247 -22.82 -17.59 37.57
N THR A 248 -22.87 -16.41 36.95
CA THR A 248 -24.14 -15.71 36.71
C THR A 248 -24.80 -16.24 35.44
N ALA A 249 -25.98 -16.85 35.57
CA ALA A 249 -26.75 -17.34 34.43
C ALA A 249 -27.05 -16.19 33.45
N TYR A 250 -26.78 -16.42 32.16
CA TYR A 250 -26.96 -15.44 31.09
C TYR A 250 -28.41 -14.95 31.07
N PRO A 251 -28.70 -13.67 31.37
CA PRO A 251 -30.05 -13.16 31.24
C PRO A 251 -30.40 -13.20 29.76
N GLY A 252 -31.55 -13.78 29.43
CA GLY A 252 -32.08 -13.80 28.06
C GLY A 252 -32.18 -12.40 27.45
N PRO A 253 -32.57 -12.29 26.18
CA PRO A 253 -32.63 -11.02 25.45
C PRO A 253 -33.76 -10.13 25.99
N ASP A 254 -33.56 -9.55 27.17
CA ASP A 254 -34.43 -8.55 27.75
C ASP A 254 -33.90 -7.15 27.34
N PRO A 255 -34.67 -6.39 26.54
CA PRO A 255 -34.29 -5.05 26.10
C PRO A 255 -34.20 -4.03 27.24
N ALA A 256 -34.70 -4.33 28.44
CA ALA A 256 -34.62 -3.43 29.60
C ALA A 256 -33.27 -3.48 30.33
N THR A 257 -32.41 -4.46 30.02
CA THR A 257 -31.12 -4.59 30.72
C THR A 257 -30.05 -3.69 30.11
N SER A 258 -29.31 -2.98 30.97
CA SER A 258 -28.19 -2.09 30.60
C SER A 258 -27.10 -2.78 29.76
N TYR A 259 -27.03 -4.11 29.82
CA TYR A 259 -26.11 -4.93 29.03
C TYR A 259 -26.48 -4.98 27.54
N SER A 260 -27.77 -4.93 27.20
CA SER A 260 -28.23 -4.88 25.80
C SER A 260 -27.82 -3.55 25.13
N GLN A 261 -27.98 -2.42 25.84
CA GLN A 261 -27.50 -1.09 25.41
C GLN A 261 -25.97 -1.05 25.22
N TYR A 262 -25.21 -1.63 26.15
CA TYR A 262 -23.75 -1.72 26.05
C TYR A 262 -23.29 -2.52 24.82
N ARG A 263 -24.00 -3.60 24.47
CA ARG A 263 -23.71 -4.40 23.28
C ARG A 263 -23.95 -3.60 21.99
N THR A 264 -25.06 -2.86 21.89
CA THR A 264 -25.37 -2.02 20.73
C THR A 264 -24.36 -0.90 20.57
N GLU A 265 -23.91 -0.27 21.66
CA GLU A 265 -22.88 0.77 21.64
C GLU A 265 -21.50 0.23 21.26
N TRP A 266 -21.13 -0.96 21.73
CA TRP A 266 -19.84 -1.59 21.39
C TRP A 266 -19.78 -2.02 19.92
N HIS A 267 -20.86 -2.60 19.38
CA HIS A 267 -20.96 -2.95 17.97
C HIS A 267 -21.08 -1.70 17.08
N GLY A 268 -21.83 -0.69 17.53
CA GLY A 268 -21.90 0.63 16.89
C GLY A 268 -20.53 1.32 16.81
N ALA A 269 -19.71 1.23 17.86
CA ALA A 269 -18.36 1.79 17.84
C ALA A 269 -17.41 1.06 16.84
N ARG A 270 -17.56 -0.25 16.65
CA ARG A 270 -16.82 -1.00 15.63
C ARG A 270 -17.31 -0.67 14.22
N ALA A 271 -18.63 -0.57 14.02
CA ALA A 271 -19.25 -0.15 12.77
C ALA A 271 -18.81 1.27 12.40
N ASN A 272 -18.83 2.22 13.34
CA ASN A 272 -18.37 3.60 13.15
C ASN A 272 -16.87 3.70 12.84
N LYS A 273 -16.04 2.78 13.35
CA LYS A 273 -14.60 2.72 13.00
C LYS A 273 -14.36 2.14 11.62
N ALA A 274 -15.20 1.21 11.17
CA ALA A 274 -15.19 0.68 9.81
C ALA A 274 -15.73 1.74 8.81
N GLU A 275 -16.85 2.36 9.12
CA GLU A 275 -17.45 3.46 8.37
C GLU A 275 -16.51 4.66 8.29
N GLY A 276 -15.87 5.05 9.39
CA GLY A 276 -14.86 6.11 9.41
C GLY A 276 -13.60 5.76 8.61
N ARG A 277 -13.24 4.48 8.45
CA ARG A 277 -12.21 4.04 7.50
C ARG A 277 -12.71 4.15 6.06
N GLN A 278 -13.95 3.79 5.80
CA GLN A 278 -14.61 3.90 4.49
C GLN A 278 -14.73 5.38 4.05
N ARG A 279 -15.19 6.28 4.93
CA ARG A 279 -15.23 7.73 4.69
C ARG A 279 -13.85 8.32 4.38
N ARG A 280 -12.79 7.83 5.05
CA ARG A 280 -11.40 8.22 4.74
C ARG A 280 -10.88 7.66 3.43
N HIS A 281 -11.37 6.50 2.99
CA HIS A 281 -11.10 5.95 1.66
C HIS A 281 -11.86 6.74 0.58
N LEU A 282 -13.11 7.12 0.83
CA LEU A 282 -13.94 7.94 -0.07
C LEU A 282 -13.37 9.36 -0.23
N ARG A 283 -12.94 10.01 0.87
CA ARG A 283 -12.26 11.33 0.82
C ARG A 283 -10.91 11.34 0.09
N LYS A 284 -10.32 10.18 -0.21
CA LYS A 284 -9.01 10.07 -0.87
C LYS A 284 -9.07 10.01 -2.41
N GLY A 285 -10.21 10.39 -3.01
CA GLY A 285 -10.26 10.67 -4.45
C GLY A 285 -10.19 9.44 -5.34
N TYR A 286 -10.89 8.36 -4.97
CA TYR A 286 -11.37 7.38 -5.96
C TYR A 286 -12.75 7.83 -6.46
N GLU A 287 -12.85 9.07 -6.91
CA GLU A 287 -13.92 9.52 -7.78
C GLU A 287 -13.59 8.99 -9.18
N LEU A 288 -13.93 7.72 -9.42
CA LEU A 288 -14.29 7.30 -10.77
C LEU A 288 -15.71 7.82 -11.02
N GLU A 289 -15.84 9.13 -11.13
CA GLU A 289 -16.95 9.72 -11.85
C GLU A 289 -16.56 9.69 -13.32
N HIS A 290 -17.09 8.73 -14.05
CA HIS A 290 -18.23 8.96 -14.93
C HIS A 290 -18.76 7.57 -15.27
N ALA A 291 -20.05 7.35 -15.04
CA ALA A 291 -20.75 6.35 -15.82
C ALA A 291 -20.64 6.82 -17.27
N VAL A 292 -19.58 6.40 -17.98
CA VAL A 292 -19.60 6.43 -19.43
C VAL A 292 -20.84 5.61 -19.77
N PRO A 293 -21.87 6.19 -20.42
CA PRO A 293 -22.96 5.38 -20.92
C PRO A 293 -22.29 4.36 -21.82
N MET A 294 -22.26 3.09 -21.36
CA MET A 294 -21.69 2.02 -22.15
C MET A 294 -22.58 1.94 -23.38
N LEU A 295 -22.10 2.50 -24.49
CA LEU A 295 -22.68 2.27 -25.80
C LEU A 295 -22.86 0.75 -25.93
N PRO A 296 -23.97 0.29 -26.53
CA PRO A 296 -24.23 -1.13 -26.69
C PRO A 296 -23.02 -1.77 -27.36
N VAL A 297 -22.26 -2.55 -26.58
CA VAL A 297 -21.11 -3.28 -27.08
C VAL A 297 -21.70 -4.34 -28.02
N PRO A 298 -21.23 -4.45 -29.27
CA PRO A 298 -21.70 -5.50 -30.17
C PRO A 298 -21.54 -6.86 -29.48
N PRO A 299 -22.44 -7.82 -29.73
CA PRO A 299 -22.41 -9.12 -29.06
C PRO A 299 -21.03 -9.74 -29.25
N ALA A 300 -20.25 -9.77 -28.17
CA ALA A 300 -18.90 -10.31 -28.20
C ALA A 300 -18.98 -11.81 -28.53
N ALA A 301 -18.07 -12.28 -29.38
CA ALA A 301 -17.92 -13.71 -29.64
C ALA A 301 -17.77 -14.47 -28.30
N PRO A 302 -18.32 -15.69 -28.19
CA PRO A 302 -18.22 -16.49 -26.97
C PRO A 302 -16.74 -16.70 -26.63
N LEU A 303 -16.38 -16.38 -25.38
CA LEU A 303 -15.02 -16.60 -24.88
C LEU A 303 -14.81 -18.11 -24.64
N THR A 304 -13.64 -18.62 -24.98
CA THR A 304 -13.20 -19.95 -24.57
C THR A 304 -12.21 -19.88 -23.41
N ALA A 305 -11.98 -21.00 -22.74
CA ALA A 305 -10.96 -21.09 -21.68
C ALA A 305 -9.56 -20.64 -22.15
N ARG A 306 -9.25 -20.81 -23.44
CA ARG A 306 -7.97 -20.41 -24.04
C ARG A 306 -7.83 -18.88 -24.20
N ASP A 307 -8.95 -18.16 -24.27
CA ASP A 307 -8.99 -16.71 -24.47
C ASP A 307 -8.80 -15.92 -23.17
N LEU A 308 -8.83 -16.59 -22.01
CA LEU A 308 -8.64 -16.03 -20.68
C LEU A 308 -7.17 -15.73 -20.38
N THR A 309 -6.64 -14.73 -21.07
CA THR A 309 -5.35 -14.12 -20.74
C THR A 309 -5.45 -13.23 -19.50
N PRO A 310 -4.34 -12.96 -18.78
CA PRO A 310 -4.34 -11.98 -17.69
C PRO A 310 -4.92 -10.62 -18.10
N GLN A 311 -4.68 -10.19 -19.34
CA GLN A 311 -5.22 -8.96 -19.92
C GLN A 311 -6.72 -9.03 -20.12
N ALA A 312 -7.25 -10.18 -20.56
CA ALA A 312 -8.69 -10.36 -20.73
C ALA A 312 -9.48 -10.27 -19.40
N LEU A 313 -8.82 -10.56 -18.28
CA LEU A 313 -9.41 -10.47 -16.94
C LEU A 313 -9.37 -9.08 -16.31
N LEU A 314 -8.63 -8.14 -16.89
CA LEU A 314 -8.61 -6.76 -16.41
C LEU A 314 -9.94 -6.07 -16.74
N HIS A 315 -10.85 -6.05 -15.77
CA HIS A 315 -12.16 -5.42 -15.92
C HIS A 315 -12.47 -4.55 -14.69
N PRO A 316 -13.00 -3.32 -14.87
CA PRO A 316 -13.28 -2.41 -13.74
C PRO A 316 -14.33 -2.94 -12.76
N ASN A 317 -15.20 -3.84 -13.22
CA ASN A 317 -16.23 -4.47 -12.38
C ASN A 317 -15.79 -5.79 -11.72
N LEU A 318 -14.50 -6.12 -11.78
CA LEU A 318 -13.95 -7.29 -11.09
C LEU A 318 -12.97 -6.81 -10.02
N ASP A 319 -13.19 -7.20 -8.78
CA ASP A 319 -12.20 -7.03 -7.73
C ASP A 319 -10.87 -7.73 -8.09
N VAL A 320 -9.75 -7.18 -7.65
CA VAL A 320 -8.41 -7.73 -7.98
C VAL A 320 -8.24 -9.18 -7.50
N HIS A 321 -8.87 -9.57 -6.38
CA HIS A 321 -8.85 -10.94 -5.88
C HIS A 321 -9.76 -11.84 -6.73
N ALA A 322 -10.91 -11.33 -7.19
CA ALA A 322 -11.79 -12.04 -8.11
C ALA A 322 -11.10 -12.28 -9.47
N GLN A 323 -10.39 -11.28 -10.03
CA GLN A 323 -9.63 -11.45 -11.28
C GLN A 323 -8.59 -12.58 -11.15
N ARG A 324 -7.89 -12.65 -10.01
CA ARG A 324 -6.91 -13.71 -9.73
C ARG A 324 -7.58 -15.07 -9.55
N ALA A 325 -8.74 -15.13 -8.92
CA ALA A 325 -9.53 -16.35 -8.75
C ALA A 325 -9.99 -16.88 -10.11
N LEU A 326 -10.64 -16.05 -10.91
CA LEU A 326 -11.08 -16.41 -12.27
C LEU A 326 -9.92 -16.88 -13.16
N LEU A 327 -8.73 -16.27 -13.06
CA LEU A 327 -7.55 -16.76 -13.79
C LEU A 327 -7.13 -18.18 -13.36
N ARG A 328 -7.18 -18.48 -12.06
CA ARG A 328 -6.86 -19.82 -11.54
C ARG A 328 -7.91 -20.83 -11.96
N MET A 329 -9.18 -20.49 -11.76
CA MET A 329 -10.32 -21.34 -12.12
C MET A 329 -10.30 -21.68 -13.61
N ALA A 330 -10.03 -20.70 -14.48
CA ALA A 330 -9.86 -20.89 -15.93
C ALA A 330 -8.72 -21.84 -16.33
N ARG A 331 -7.71 -22.00 -15.46
CA ARG A 331 -6.55 -22.89 -15.66
C ARG A 331 -6.69 -24.21 -14.89
N SER A 332 -7.78 -24.43 -14.16
CA SER A 332 -8.01 -25.65 -13.41
C SER A 332 -8.05 -26.86 -14.34
N ALA A 333 -7.62 -28.02 -13.86
CA ALA A 333 -7.83 -29.30 -14.56
C ALA A 333 -9.31 -29.72 -14.54
N ASP A 334 -10.07 -29.23 -13.57
CA ASP A 334 -11.51 -29.46 -13.44
C ASP A 334 -12.30 -28.56 -14.39
N SER A 335 -13.11 -29.15 -15.27
CA SER A 335 -13.95 -28.43 -16.24
C SER A 335 -14.98 -27.54 -15.55
N PHE A 336 -15.49 -27.93 -14.39
CA PHE A 336 -16.53 -27.16 -13.70
C PHE A 336 -16.03 -25.77 -13.28
N TYR A 337 -14.80 -25.68 -12.77
CA TYR A 337 -14.16 -24.41 -12.47
C TYR A 337 -13.82 -23.60 -13.72
N ARG A 338 -13.34 -24.26 -14.79
CA ARG A 338 -13.02 -23.57 -16.04
C ARG A 338 -14.26 -22.93 -16.67
N ASP A 339 -15.33 -23.70 -16.77
CA ASP A 339 -16.58 -23.27 -17.40
C ASP A 339 -17.24 -22.17 -16.57
N ALA A 340 -17.24 -22.28 -15.24
CA ALA A 340 -17.70 -21.22 -14.36
C ALA A 340 -16.91 -19.92 -14.57
N ALA A 341 -15.57 -19.98 -14.66
CA ALA A 341 -14.75 -18.80 -14.86
C ALA A 341 -15.03 -18.10 -16.21
N VAL A 342 -15.14 -18.89 -17.29
CA VAL A 342 -15.51 -18.41 -18.63
C VAL A 342 -16.88 -17.74 -18.61
N ASN A 343 -17.87 -18.41 -18.00
CA ASN A 343 -19.25 -17.92 -17.96
C ASN A 343 -19.35 -16.64 -17.14
N ILE A 344 -18.75 -16.58 -15.94
CA ILE A 344 -18.73 -15.37 -15.12
C ILE A 344 -18.13 -14.20 -15.89
N LEU A 345 -16.97 -14.37 -16.54
CA LEU A 345 -16.34 -13.28 -17.29
C LEU A 345 -17.19 -12.84 -18.49
N THR A 346 -17.79 -13.80 -19.20
CA THR A 346 -18.67 -13.55 -20.35
C THR A 346 -19.87 -12.70 -19.92
N GLU A 347 -20.51 -13.05 -18.81
CA GLU A 347 -21.64 -12.29 -18.28
C GLU A 347 -21.26 -10.89 -17.78
N VAL A 348 -20.08 -10.73 -17.17
CA VAL A 348 -19.57 -9.41 -16.77
C VAL A 348 -19.35 -8.50 -17.97
N ARG A 349 -18.74 -9.04 -19.04
CA ARG A 349 -18.48 -8.28 -20.26
C ARG A 349 -19.75 -7.96 -21.03
N ALA A 350 -20.72 -8.87 -21.03
CA ALA A 350 -22.03 -8.65 -21.61
C ALA A 350 -22.92 -7.71 -20.78
N GLY A 351 -22.47 -7.28 -19.59
CA GLY A 351 -23.24 -6.44 -18.68
C GLY A 351 -24.43 -7.14 -18.00
N ARG A 352 -24.60 -8.45 -18.23
CA ARG A 352 -25.63 -9.29 -17.60
C ARG A 352 -25.29 -9.69 -16.17
N LEU A 353 -24.00 -9.68 -15.82
CA LEU A 353 -23.52 -9.68 -14.44
C LEU A 353 -22.85 -8.33 -14.17
N ARG A 354 -23.30 -7.61 -13.15
CA ARG A 354 -22.76 -6.29 -12.81
C ARG A 354 -21.29 -6.35 -12.42
N GLY A 355 -20.83 -7.45 -11.81
CA GLY A 355 -19.44 -7.66 -11.41
C GLY A 355 -19.26 -8.69 -10.31
N VAL A 356 -18.01 -8.80 -9.82
CA VAL A 356 -17.61 -9.67 -8.71
C VAL A 356 -16.85 -8.83 -7.67
N PHE A 357 -17.40 -8.70 -6.46
CA PHE A 357 -16.95 -7.71 -5.48
C PHE A 357 -16.77 -8.30 -4.08
N ILE A 358 -15.94 -7.64 -3.26
CA ILE A 358 -15.90 -7.89 -1.81
C ILE A 358 -17.12 -7.20 -1.16
N GLU A 359 -17.78 -7.86 -0.20
CA GLU A 359 -18.99 -7.39 0.49
C GLU A 359 -18.95 -5.93 0.99
N ASN A 360 -17.78 -5.41 1.37
CA ASN A 360 -17.59 -4.05 1.91
C ASN A 360 -17.29 -2.99 0.83
N GLN A 361 -17.23 -3.37 -0.45
CA GLN A 361 -16.99 -2.44 -1.55
C GLN A 361 -18.23 -1.60 -1.86
N ARG A 362 -18.03 -0.48 -2.54
CA ARG A 362 -19.08 0.52 -2.78
C ARG A 362 -20.32 -0.06 -3.46
N ALA A 363 -20.14 -0.88 -4.50
CA ALA A 363 -21.25 -1.45 -5.27
C ALA A 363 -22.17 -2.36 -4.41
N PRO A 364 -21.67 -3.42 -3.74
CA PRO A 364 -22.50 -4.24 -2.86
C PRO A 364 -23.04 -3.45 -1.66
N ALA A 365 -22.25 -2.54 -1.07
CA ALA A 365 -22.70 -1.76 0.09
C ALA A 365 -23.86 -0.81 -0.25
N LEU A 366 -23.83 -0.16 -1.42
CA LEU A 366 -24.94 0.68 -1.88
C LEU A 366 -26.17 -0.15 -2.21
N ARG A 367 -26.00 -1.32 -2.84
CA ARG A 367 -27.11 -2.23 -3.15
C ARG A 367 -27.78 -2.75 -1.88
N ALA A 368 -27.01 -3.18 -0.88
CA ALA A 368 -27.53 -3.57 0.43
C ALA A 368 -28.34 -2.45 1.08
N ARG A 369 -27.81 -1.21 1.04
CA ARG A 369 -28.50 -0.05 1.61
C ARG A 369 -29.84 0.22 0.92
N ARG A 370 -29.94 0.07 -0.41
CA ARG A 370 -31.22 0.19 -1.13
C ARG A 370 -32.24 -0.87 -0.70
N GLN A 371 -31.77 -2.03 -0.27
CA GLN A 371 -32.59 -3.11 0.26
C GLN A 371 -32.88 -2.97 1.77
N GLY A 372 -32.46 -1.86 2.41
CA GLY A 372 -32.63 -1.66 3.85
C GLY A 372 -31.67 -2.46 4.73
N LEU A 373 -30.61 -3.02 4.15
CA LEU A 373 -29.63 -3.86 4.82
C LEU A 373 -28.31 -3.10 5.04
N GLY A 374 -27.60 -3.45 6.12
CA GLY A 374 -26.17 -3.18 6.26
C GLY A 374 -25.36 -4.10 5.33
N TRP A 375 -24.23 -3.64 4.82
CA TRP A 375 -23.40 -4.43 3.89
C TRP A 375 -22.92 -5.76 4.47
N TRP A 376 -22.78 -5.85 5.80
CA TRP A 376 -22.42 -7.09 6.51
C TRP A 376 -23.57 -8.09 6.61
N GLN A 377 -24.80 -7.70 6.26
CA GLN A 377 -26.00 -8.56 6.27
C GLN A 377 -26.28 -9.17 4.90
N ILE A 378 -25.54 -8.79 3.84
CA ILE A 378 -25.69 -9.37 2.50
C ILE A 378 -25.37 -10.87 2.50
N LEU A 379 -24.34 -11.26 3.26
CA LEU A 379 -23.93 -12.66 3.42
C LEU A 379 -24.50 -13.21 4.72
N THR A 380 -25.28 -14.28 4.64
CA THR A 380 -25.74 -15.05 5.80
C THR A 380 -24.54 -15.47 6.64
N PRO A 381 -24.66 -15.53 7.98
CA PRO A 381 -23.60 -16.12 8.80
C PRO A 381 -23.26 -17.54 8.34
N GLY A 382 -21.98 -17.79 8.06
CA GLY A 382 -21.50 -19.07 7.52
C GLY A 382 -21.23 -19.05 6.02
N ASP A 383 -21.97 -18.24 5.26
CA ASP A 383 -21.76 -18.12 3.82
C ASP A 383 -20.52 -17.29 3.52
N ASP A 384 -19.73 -17.75 2.56
CA ASP A 384 -18.55 -17.04 2.06
C ASP A 384 -18.84 -16.14 0.87
N SER A 385 -19.98 -16.34 0.22
CA SER A 385 -20.37 -15.62 -0.98
C SER A 385 -21.85 -15.77 -1.27
N THR A 386 -22.41 -14.84 -2.04
CA THR A 386 -23.79 -14.90 -2.53
C THR A 386 -23.90 -14.26 -3.91
N LYS A 387 -25.02 -14.52 -4.58
CA LYS A 387 -25.45 -13.82 -5.79
C LYS A 387 -26.50 -12.79 -5.40
N LEU A 388 -26.09 -11.53 -5.38
CA LEU A 388 -26.94 -10.43 -4.94
C LEU A 388 -27.74 -9.86 -6.12
N ASP A 389 -29.04 -10.13 -6.10
CA ASP A 389 -29.98 -9.65 -7.10
C ASP A 389 -30.53 -8.25 -6.79
N ASP A 390 -30.97 -7.53 -7.83
CA ASP A 390 -31.63 -6.22 -7.74
C ASP A 390 -32.54 -6.06 -8.96
N PRO A 391 -33.86 -5.86 -8.81
CA PRO A 391 -34.76 -5.78 -9.97
C PRO A 391 -34.43 -4.60 -10.91
N ALA A 392 -33.69 -3.60 -10.44
CA ALA A 392 -33.31 -2.43 -11.24
C ALA A 392 -31.94 -2.56 -11.94
N GLU A 393 -31.13 -3.57 -11.61
CA GLU A 393 -29.75 -3.68 -12.08
C GLU A 393 -29.30 -5.13 -12.24
N ALA A 394 -28.38 -5.41 -13.15
CA ALA A 394 -27.80 -6.75 -13.28
C ALA A 394 -27.31 -7.33 -11.93
N PRO A 395 -27.47 -8.65 -11.68
CA PRO A 395 -27.00 -9.31 -10.46
C PRO A 395 -25.48 -9.13 -10.28
N MET A 396 -24.97 -9.27 -9.06
CA MET A 396 -23.52 -9.29 -8.80
C MET A 396 -23.14 -10.46 -7.91
N LEU A 397 -21.94 -10.99 -8.08
CA LEU A 397 -21.36 -11.94 -7.13
C LEU A 397 -20.65 -11.16 -6.03
N VAL A 398 -20.93 -11.52 -4.79
CA VAL A 398 -20.35 -10.88 -3.61
C VAL A 398 -19.66 -11.94 -2.78
N PHE A 399 -18.44 -11.69 -2.30
CA PHE A 399 -17.72 -12.60 -1.42
C PHE A 399 -17.17 -11.91 -0.18
N ARG A 400 -16.92 -12.71 0.86
CA ARG A 400 -16.53 -12.26 2.19
C ARG A 400 -15.10 -11.74 2.20
N GLU A 401 -14.86 -10.64 2.92
CA GLU A 401 -13.53 -10.05 3.05
C GLU A 401 -12.50 -11.02 3.66
N SER A 402 -12.92 -11.86 4.62
CA SER A 402 -12.02 -12.79 5.31
C SER A 402 -11.41 -13.86 4.41
N ILE A 403 -12.02 -14.15 3.26
CA ILE A 403 -11.56 -15.21 2.35
C ILE A 403 -10.71 -14.71 1.17
N ARG A 404 -10.55 -13.38 1.00
CA ARG A 404 -9.84 -12.81 -0.17
C ARG A 404 -8.40 -13.32 -0.39
N ASN A 405 -7.75 -13.75 0.70
CA ASN A 405 -6.37 -14.20 0.74
C ASN A 405 -6.24 -15.73 0.85
N ASN A 406 -7.36 -16.47 0.81
CA ASN A 406 -7.38 -17.93 0.75
C ASN A 406 -7.80 -18.34 -0.67
N PRO A 407 -6.85 -18.65 -1.57
CA PRO A 407 -7.15 -18.90 -2.98
C PRO A 407 -8.21 -19.98 -3.19
N ARG A 408 -8.04 -21.14 -2.55
CA ARG A 408 -8.93 -22.29 -2.71
C ARG A 408 -10.35 -21.98 -2.24
N ARG A 409 -10.48 -21.42 -1.04
CA ARG A 409 -11.78 -21.05 -0.46
C ARG A 409 -12.50 -19.98 -1.27
N LEU A 410 -11.76 -19.06 -1.89
CA LEU A 410 -12.34 -18.06 -2.79
C LEU A 410 -12.81 -18.68 -4.12
N ASP A 411 -12.04 -19.60 -4.69
CA ASP A 411 -12.41 -20.29 -5.93
C ASP A 411 -13.71 -21.10 -5.71
N GLU A 412 -13.80 -21.83 -4.59
CA GLU A 412 -15.00 -22.57 -4.15
C GLU A 412 -16.20 -21.62 -3.91
N ALA A 413 -15.99 -20.50 -3.21
CA ALA A 413 -17.05 -19.52 -2.96
C ALA A 413 -17.62 -18.91 -4.26
N LEU A 414 -16.77 -18.48 -5.20
CA LEU A 414 -17.24 -17.94 -6.48
C LEU A 414 -18.05 -18.96 -7.28
N LEU A 415 -17.64 -20.22 -7.24
CA LEU A 415 -18.35 -21.32 -7.89
C LEU A 415 -19.74 -21.54 -7.27
N VAL A 416 -19.81 -21.58 -5.93
CA VAL A 416 -21.08 -21.69 -5.20
C VAL A 416 -22.00 -20.51 -5.55
N ALA A 417 -21.51 -19.27 -5.43
CA ALA A 417 -22.31 -18.09 -5.74
C ALA A 417 -22.79 -18.05 -7.20
N TRP A 418 -21.98 -18.55 -8.13
CA TRP A 418 -22.36 -18.66 -9.54
C TRP A 418 -23.50 -19.65 -9.77
N SER A 419 -23.46 -20.79 -9.06
CA SER A 419 -24.45 -21.87 -9.14
C SER A 419 -25.77 -21.56 -8.42
N LEU A 420 -25.80 -20.54 -7.55
CA LEU A 420 -27.02 -20.14 -6.87
C LEU A 420 -28.06 -19.67 -7.90
N PRO A 421 -29.34 -20.08 -7.74
CA PRO A 421 -30.43 -19.41 -8.44
C PRO A 421 -30.42 -17.92 -8.07
N LEU A 422 -31.03 -17.08 -8.90
CA LEU A 422 -31.22 -15.67 -8.53
C LEU A 422 -32.05 -15.63 -7.25
N ALA A 423 -31.36 -15.39 -6.13
CA ALA A 423 -31.99 -15.34 -4.84
C ALA A 423 -32.75 -14.04 -4.76
N VAL A 424 -34.08 -14.12 -4.77
CA VAL A 424 -34.91 -13.01 -4.30
C VAL A 424 -34.58 -12.86 -2.82
N VAL A 425 -33.80 -11.83 -2.47
CA VAL A 425 -33.52 -11.51 -1.06
C VAL A 425 -34.89 -11.39 -0.39
N PRO A 426 -35.22 -12.27 0.58
CA PRO A 426 -36.49 -12.15 1.28
C PRO A 426 -36.50 -10.76 1.86
N ARG A 427 -37.52 -9.95 1.56
CA ARG A 427 -37.74 -8.65 2.21
C ARG A 427 -37.97 -8.95 3.69
N GLY A 428 -36.87 -9.08 4.41
CA GLY A 428 -36.87 -9.43 5.81
C GLY A 428 -37.60 -8.33 6.56
N VAL A 429 -38.61 -8.77 7.31
CA VAL A 429 -39.49 -8.03 8.22
C VAL A 429 -38.69 -7.45 9.40
N TYR A 430 -37.57 -6.79 9.13
CA TYR A 430 -36.90 -5.94 10.09
C TYR A 430 -37.57 -4.58 10.03
N GLY A 431 -38.82 -4.55 10.52
CA GLY A 431 -39.51 -3.31 10.83
C GLY A 431 -38.60 -2.48 11.72
N ARG A 432 -38.20 -1.30 11.24
CA ARG A 432 -37.73 -0.25 12.13
C ARG A 432 -38.88 0.03 13.11
N PRO A 433 -38.70 -0.09 14.43
CA PRO A 433 -39.58 0.65 15.33
C PRO A 433 -39.40 2.14 15.00
N LEU A 434 -40.51 2.82 14.75
CA LEU A 434 -40.58 4.26 14.50
C LEU A 434 -40.09 5.06 15.70
#